data_AF-A0A846HUM4-F1
#
_entry.id   AF-A0A846HUM4-F1
#
_cell.length_a   1.000
_cell.length_b   1.000
_cell.length_c   1.000
_cell.angle_alpha   90.00
_cell.angle_beta   90.00
_cell.angle_gamma   90.00
#
_symmetry.space_group_name_H-M   'P 1'
#
loop_
_entity.id
_entity.type
_entity.pdbx_description
1 polymer ?
#
loop_
_entity_poly.entity_id
_entity_poly.type
_entity_poly.pdbx_seq_one_letter_code
_entity_poly.pdbx_strand_id
1 'polypeptide(L)'
;MSTIDNAVDVLLTTVADLVVSVTEEGEPMFTHGRHGLAPLNPGRFQPLVYARERLFRFNGAVLGVWTEVLLTGSLFGESVASIEMSPEDSEQIKGREDWAALLTRLGAAGG
;
A
#
# COMPACT_ATOMS: atom_id res chain seq x y z
N MET A 1 -0.91 14.63 -12.87
CA MET A 1 -2.07 14.48 -11.96
C MET A 1 -1.52 14.10 -10.61
N SER A 2 -1.95 14.73 -9.51
CA SER A 2 -1.36 14.40 -8.20
C SER A 2 -1.87 13.06 -7.68
N THR A 3 -1.13 12.43 -6.77
CA THR A 3 -1.56 11.20 -6.07
C THR A 3 -2.89 11.39 -5.35
N ILE A 4 -3.13 12.60 -4.83
CA ILE A 4 -4.37 12.95 -4.13
C ILE A 4 -5.54 13.00 -5.12
N ASP A 5 -5.39 13.66 -6.27
CA ASP A 5 -6.44 13.70 -7.29
C ASP A 5 -6.81 12.30 -7.75
N ASN A 6 -5.80 11.43 -7.97
CA ASN A 6 -6.02 10.03 -8.33
C ASN A 6 -6.79 9.26 -7.24
N ALA A 7 -6.48 9.49 -5.96
CA ALA A 7 -7.20 8.86 -4.85
C ALA A 7 -8.69 9.26 -4.84
N VAL A 8 -8.97 10.55 -5.07
CA VAL A 8 -10.34 11.08 -5.14
C VAL A 8 -11.08 10.50 -6.34
N ASP A 9 -10.44 10.45 -7.51
CA ASP A 9 -11.01 9.88 -8.72
C ASP A 9 -11.34 8.39 -8.53
N VAL A 10 -10.44 7.62 -7.90
CA VAL A 10 -10.67 6.21 -7.59
C VAL A 10 -11.85 6.04 -6.63
N LEU A 11 -11.95 6.82 -5.55
CA LEU A 11 -13.11 6.79 -4.65
C LEU A 11 -14.42 7.04 -5.41
N LEU A 12 -14.45 8.07 -6.26
CA LEU A 12 -15.64 8.45 -7.01
C LEU A 12 -16.04 7.43 -8.08
N THR A 13 -15.06 6.88 -8.79
CA THR A 13 -15.31 5.96 -9.92
C THR A 13 -15.60 4.53 -9.48
N THR A 14 -14.98 4.08 -8.39
CA THR A 14 -15.22 2.74 -7.82
C THR A 14 -16.40 2.72 -6.87
N VAL A 15 -16.83 3.89 -6.38
CA VAL A 15 -17.85 4.03 -5.33
C VAL A 15 -17.46 3.23 -4.08
N ALA A 16 -16.16 3.18 -3.79
CA ALA A 16 -15.62 2.50 -2.63
C ALA A 16 -15.77 3.35 -1.36
N ASP A 17 -15.83 2.70 -0.21
CA ASP A 17 -15.91 3.35 1.10
C ASP A 17 -14.57 3.97 1.53
N LEU A 18 -13.49 3.30 1.13
CA LEU A 18 -12.10 3.62 1.47
C LEU A 18 -11.21 3.47 0.23
N VAL A 19 -10.27 4.39 0.04
CA VAL A 19 -9.10 4.22 -0.83
C VAL A 19 -7.83 4.27 -0.01
N VAL A 20 -6.91 3.35 -0.29
CA VAL A 20 -5.59 3.31 0.34
C VAL A 20 -4.48 3.34 -0.69
N SER A 21 -3.41 4.07 -0.41
CA SER A 21 -2.19 3.95 -1.19
C SER A 21 -1.38 2.74 -0.76
N VAL A 22 -0.95 1.94 -1.74
CA VAL A 22 -0.27 0.67 -1.49
C VAL A 22 0.99 0.55 -2.33
N THR A 23 1.90 -0.30 -1.86
CA THR A 23 2.99 -0.86 -2.67
C THR A 23 2.73 -2.36 -2.82
N GLU A 24 2.93 -2.91 -4.01
CA GLU A 24 2.90 -4.36 -4.21
C GLU A 24 4.05 -5.02 -3.45
N GLU A 25 3.73 -6.05 -2.67
CA GLU A 25 4.73 -6.83 -1.96
C GLU A 25 5.29 -7.90 -2.88
N GLY A 26 6.58 -7.77 -3.17
CA GLY A 26 7.29 -8.62 -4.10
C GLY A 26 7.86 -9.88 -3.46
N GLU A 27 8.05 -9.86 -2.15
CA GLU A 27 8.62 -10.97 -1.41
C GLU A 27 7.55 -11.97 -0.96
N PRO A 28 7.92 -13.25 -0.73
CA PRO A 28 7.00 -14.21 -0.12
C PRO A 28 6.62 -13.78 1.30
N MET A 29 5.32 -13.75 1.57
CA MET A 29 4.78 -13.40 2.88
C MET A 29 4.28 -14.66 3.59
N PHE A 30 4.42 -14.69 4.91
CA PHE A 30 4.05 -15.83 5.74
C PHE A 30 3.08 -15.43 6.84
N THR A 31 2.20 -16.36 7.21
CA THR A 31 1.31 -16.26 8.37
C THR A 31 1.48 -17.48 9.28
N HIS A 32 0.91 -17.44 10.49
CA HIS A 32 0.91 -18.60 11.38
C HIS A 32 -0.10 -19.65 10.90
N GLY A 33 0.40 -20.84 10.60
CA GLY A 33 -0.38 -22.04 10.31
C GLY A 33 -0.26 -23.09 11.41
N ARG A 34 -0.90 -24.24 11.16
CA ARG A 34 -0.95 -25.36 12.11
C ARG A 34 0.43 -25.94 12.49
N HIS A 35 1.42 -25.82 11.61
CA HIS A 35 2.74 -26.45 11.74
C HIS A 35 3.90 -25.43 11.74
N GLY A 36 3.63 -24.17 12.09
CA GLY A 36 4.60 -23.07 11.97
C GLY A 36 4.18 -22.06 10.90
N LEU A 37 5.15 -21.45 10.22
CA LEU A 37 4.86 -20.48 9.17
C LEU A 37 4.28 -21.16 7.92
N ALA A 38 3.22 -20.58 7.37
CA ALA A 38 2.60 -20.96 6.12
C ALA A 38 2.63 -19.78 5.13
N PRO A 39 2.94 -20.01 3.84
CA PRO A 39 2.97 -18.93 2.85
C PRO A 39 1.57 -18.38 2.60
N LEU A 40 1.46 -17.05 2.55
CA LEU A 40 0.23 -16.31 2.28
C LEU A 40 -0.02 -16.17 0.76
N ASN A 41 1.06 -16.14 -0.03
CA ASN A 41 1.07 -16.10 -1.50
C ASN A 41 1.91 -17.26 -2.09
N PRO A 42 1.48 -18.53 -1.98
CA PRO A 42 2.28 -19.70 -2.37
C PRO A 42 2.67 -19.71 -3.85
N GLY A 43 1.88 -19.06 -4.72
CA GLY A 43 2.18 -18.89 -6.13
C GLY A 43 3.45 -18.09 -6.41
N ARG A 44 3.98 -17.32 -5.44
CA ARG A 44 5.26 -16.60 -5.57
C ARG A 44 6.46 -17.53 -5.74
N PHE A 45 6.34 -18.78 -5.30
CA PHE A 45 7.37 -19.82 -5.49
C PHE A 45 7.20 -20.60 -6.80
N GLN A 46 6.21 -20.25 -7.62
CA GLN A 46 5.94 -20.87 -8.90
C GLN A 46 6.33 -19.91 -10.02
N PRO A 47 6.66 -20.41 -11.22
CA PRO A 47 6.96 -19.55 -12.38
C PRO A 47 5.74 -18.80 -12.94
N LEU A 48 4.58 -18.86 -12.25
CA LEU A 48 3.32 -18.27 -12.67
C LEU A 48 2.89 -17.17 -11.70
N VAL A 49 2.59 -15.98 -12.25
CA VAL A 49 2.05 -14.86 -11.47
C VAL A 49 0.52 -14.99 -11.41
N TYR A 50 -0.01 -15.24 -10.23
CA TYR A 50 -1.46 -15.29 -10.00
C TYR A 50 -1.95 -13.94 -9.48
N ALA A 51 -2.78 -13.25 -10.27
CA ALA A 51 -3.31 -11.92 -9.88
C ALA A 51 -4.00 -11.92 -8.51
N ARG A 52 -4.72 -13.00 -8.16
CA ARG A 52 -5.39 -13.18 -6.86
C ARG A 52 -4.43 -13.36 -5.68
N GLU A 53 -3.16 -13.62 -5.93
CA GLU A 53 -2.11 -13.84 -4.92
C GLU A 53 -1.12 -12.67 -4.86
N ARG A 54 -1.38 -11.58 -5.61
CA ARG A 54 -0.70 -10.31 -5.42
C ARG A 54 -1.06 -9.77 -4.05
N LEU A 55 -0.05 -9.36 -3.30
CA LEU A 55 -0.21 -8.79 -1.98
C LEU A 55 0.12 -7.32 -2.04
N PHE A 56 -0.64 -6.52 -1.30
CA PHE A 56 -0.50 -5.08 -1.26
C PHE A 56 -0.32 -4.64 0.18
N ARG A 57 0.73 -3.85 0.42
CA ARG A 57 1.03 -3.27 1.72
C ARG A 57 0.64 -1.81 1.71
N PHE A 58 -0.15 -1.38 2.69
CA PHE A 58 -0.41 0.05 2.91
C PHE A 58 0.91 0.80 3.09
N ASN A 59 1.11 1.85 2.31
CA ASN A 59 2.37 2.58 2.27
C ASN A 59 2.37 3.86 3.13
N GLY A 60 1.25 4.23 3.75
CA GLY A 60 1.16 5.38 4.65
C GLY A 60 1.01 6.75 3.99
N ALA A 61 0.96 6.85 2.67
CA ALA A 61 0.90 8.14 1.98
C ALA A 61 -0.52 8.74 1.93
N VAL A 62 -1.53 7.93 1.60
CA VAL A 62 -2.92 8.36 1.38
C VAL A 62 -3.90 7.34 1.96
N LEU A 63 -4.79 7.83 2.81
CA LEU A 63 -5.97 7.13 3.29
C LEU A 63 -7.17 8.06 3.09
N GLY A 64 -8.02 7.76 2.11
CA GLY A 64 -9.20 8.56 1.78
C GLY A 64 -10.47 7.79 2.13
N VAL A 65 -11.32 8.37 2.97
CA VAL A 65 -12.56 7.73 3.45
C VAL A 65 -13.71 8.73 3.40
N TRP A 66 -14.91 8.26 3.09
CA TRP A 66 -16.10 9.10 3.18
C TRP A 66 -16.40 9.50 4.62
N THR A 67 -16.86 10.73 4.82
CA THR A 67 -17.12 11.24 6.18
C THR A 67 -18.21 10.42 6.87
N GLU A 68 -19.26 10.05 6.15
CA GLU A 68 -20.34 9.20 6.61
C GLU A 68 -19.84 7.82 7.08
N VAL A 69 -18.90 7.20 6.36
CA VAL A 69 -18.28 5.92 6.74
C VAL A 69 -17.49 6.12 8.02
N LEU A 70 -16.64 7.15 8.09
CA LEU A 70 -15.84 7.46 9.28
C LEU A 70 -16.73 7.68 10.53
N LEU A 71 -17.87 8.35 10.36
CA LEU A 71 -18.82 8.65 11.44
C LEU A 71 -19.57 7.40 11.95
N THR A 72 -19.55 6.28 11.22
CA THR A 72 -20.05 4.99 11.75
C THR A 72 -19.10 4.33 12.76
N GLY A 73 -17.89 4.87 12.94
CA GLY A 73 -16.84 4.27 13.77
C GLY A 73 -16.02 3.20 13.06
N SER A 74 -16.19 3.03 11.74
CA SER A 74 -15.38 2.13 10.90
C SER A 74 -14.49 2.92 9.95
N LEU A 75 -13.23 2.50 9.81
CA LEU A 75 -12.31 3.04 8.79
C LEU A 75 -12.44 2.35 7.44
N PHE A 76 -12.88 1.09 7.42
CA PHE A 76 -12.80 0.24 6.24
C PHE A 76 -14.11 0.14 5.46
N GLY A 77 -15.24 0.55 6.05
CA GLY A 77 -16.55 0.38 5.44
C GLY A 77 -16.78 -1.08 5.00
N GLU A 78 -17.43 -1.27 3.86
CA GLU A 78 -17.63 -2.57 3.21
C GLU A 78 -16.68 -2.79 2.03
N SER A 79 -16.15 -1.71 1.44
CA SER A 79 -15.38 -1.75 0.20
C SER A 79 -14.10 -0.92 0.26
N VAL A 80 -12.99 -1.51 -0.20
CA VAL A 80 -11.67 -0.88 -0.20
C VAL A 80 -11.09 -0.89 -1.61
N ALA A 81 -10.87 0.29 -2.17
CA ALA A 81 -10.11 0.51 -3.38
C ALA A 81 -8.64 0.85 -3.05
N SER A 82 -7.77 0.83 -4.05
CA SER A 82 -6.36 1.14 -3.87
C SER A 82 -5.77 1.96 -5.01
N ILE A 83 -4.76 2.77 -4.68
CA ILE A 83 -3.83 3.33 -5.64
C ILE A 83 -2.45 2.74 -5.41
N GLU A 84 -1.82 2.19 -6.46
CA GLU A 84 -0.45 1.70 -6.38
C GLU A 84 0.53 2.88 -6.49
N MET A 85 1.53 2.91 -5.61
CA MET A 85 2.64 3.87 -5.65
C MET A 85 3.97 3.14 -5.70
N SER A 86 4.95 3.76 -6.37
CA SER A 86 6.31 3.25 -6.43
C SER A 86 6.95 3.20 -5.02
N PRO A 87 7.89 2.28 -4.75
CA PRO A 87 8.66 2.29 -3.52
C PRO A 87 9.35 3.64 -3.24
N GLU A 88 9.83 4.30 -4.29
CA GLU A 88 10.53 5.59 -4.22
C GLU A 88 9.62 6.74 -3.75
N ASP A 89 8.35 6.71 -4.15
CA ASP A 89 7.31 7.66 -3.73
C ASP A 89 6.67 7.27 -2.38
N SER A 90 7.03 6.10 -1.84
CA SER A 90 6.40 5.47 -0.66
C SER A 90 7.32 5.41 0.57
N GLU A 91 8.44 6.14 0.56
CA GLU A 91 9.42 6.13 1.63
C GLU A 91 8.85 6.75 2.92
N GLN A 92 8.87 5.99 4.02
CA GLN A 92 8.38 6.44 5.32
C GLN A 92 9.54 6.86 6.21
N ILE A 93 9.49 8.10 6.73
CA ILE A 93 10.44 8.57 7.73
C ILE A 93 9.92 8.21 9.12
N LYS A 94 10.51 7.20 9.75
CA LYS A 94 10.20 6.75 11.12
C LYS A 94 11.25 7.18 12.13
N GLY A 95 12.44 7.52 11.67
CA GLY A 95 13.52 7.97 12.52
C GLY A 95 14.61 8.74 11.79
N ARG A 96 15.67 9.02 12.53
CA ARG A 96 16.82 9.81 12.05
C ARG A 96 17.59 9.12 10.93
N GLU A 97 17.62 7.79 10.93
CA GLU A 97 18.31 6.99 9.92
C GLU A 97 17.63 7.11 8.56
N ASP A 98 16.30 6.96 8.52
CA ASP A 98 15.50 7.16 7.30
C ASP A 98 15.70 8.57 6.73
N TRP A 99 15.70 9.57 7.61
CA TRP A 99 15.94 10.96 7.22
C TRP A 99 17.32 11.18 6.59
N ALA A 100 18.37 10.59 7.17
CA ALA A 100 19.73 10.70 6.64
C ALA A 100 19.87 10.00 5.27
N ALA A 101 19.22 8.84 5.11
CA ALA A 101 19.17 8.13 3.84
C ALA A 101 18.48 8.95 2.74
N LEU A 102 17.31 9.53 3.05
CA LEU A 102 16.57 10.39 2.14
C LEU A 102 17.41 11.60 1.69
N LEU A 103 18.06 12.29 2.62
CA LEU A 103 18.91 13.45 2.29
C LEU A 103 20.10 13.07 1.40
N THR A 104 20.70 11.92 1.64
CA THR A 104 21.82 11.41 0.82
C THR A 104 21.34 11.14 -0.60
N ARG A 105 20.17 10.52 -0.76
CA ARG A 105 19.55 10.26 -2.07
C ARG A 105 19.23 11.54 -2.84
N LEU A 106 18.62 12.53 -2.16
CA LEU A 106 18.28 13.82 -2.78
C LEU A 106 19.53 14.63 -3.14
N GLY A 107 20.60 14.54 -2.35
CA GLY A 107 21.88 15.16 -2.66
C GLY A 107 22.62 14.51 -3.83
N ALA A 108 22.49 13.18 -3.99
CA ALA A 108 23.10 12.45 -5.11
C ALA A 108 22.38 12.67 -6.45
N ALA A 109 21.10 13.07 -6.44
CA ALA A 109 20.32 13.38 -7.65
C ALA A 109 20.55 14.80 -8.19
N GLY A 110 21.34 15.63 -7.49
CA GLY A 110 21.61 17.03 -7.83
C GLY A 110 23.02 17.32 -8.39
N GLY A 111 23.77 16.30 -8.83
CA GLY A 111 25.14 16.41 -9.36
C GLY A 111 25.27 15.99 -10.81
#